data_AF-A0AB36PUV8-F1
#
_entry.id   AF-A0AB36PUV8-F1
#
_cell.length_a   1.000
_cell.length_b   1.000
_cell.length_c   1.000
_cell.angle_alpha   90.00
_cell.angle_beta   90.00
_cell.angle_gamma   90.00
#
_symmetry.space_group_name_H-M   'P 1'
#
loop_
_entity.id
_entity.type
_entity.pdbx_description
1 polymer ?
#
loop_
_entity_poly.entity_id
_entity_poly.type
_entity_poly.pdbx_seq_one_letter_code
_entity_poly.pdbx_strand_id
1 'polypeptide(L)'
;MKDQKFVSPDAIRSAFSAAMSAMYREEVPAYGTLMDLVADVNAKVLADDSHLHERLAETDALDRISEERHGAIRLGTAAELSMMRRVFAVMGMFPVGYYDLSAAGVPVHSTAFPDTWAGIREEGLGYFAYSVKDAAKLASFRPGTDIEVLIEAGAVQFDPITYEDFLPVSAAGIFQSNLGDDETQEFVESPNQKRFEDDLGAKVLNEFEHYARIERESIEALQAGLKGLEAAE
;
A
#
# COMPACT_ATOMS: atom_id res chain seq x y z
N MET A 1 35.86 -6.45 5.50
CA MET A 1 34.83 -6.52 4.45
C MET A 1 34.07 -5.21 4.48
N LYS A 2 33.85 -4.54 3.34
CA LYS A 2 33.03 -3.32 3.31
C LYS A 2 31.57 -3.73 3.52
N ASP A 3 30.91 -3.18 4.53
CA ASP A 3 29.47 -3.32 4.74
C ASP A 3 28.73 -2.90 3.46
N GLN A 4 28.15 -3.85 2.74
CA GLN A 4 27.22 -3.53 1.67
C GLN A 4 25.86 -3.21 2.30
N LYS A 5 25.57 -1.93 2.46
CA LYS A 5 24.24 -1.44 2.83
C LYS A 5 23.33 -1.54 1.61
N PHE A 6 22.45 -2.54 1.59
CA PHE A 6 21.33 -2.55 0.65
C PHE A 6 20.34 -1.43 1.00
N VAL A 7 19.73 -0.83 -0.01
CA VAL A 7 18.68 0.20 0.14
C VAL A 7 17.30 -0.46 0.14
N SER A 8 16.28 0.19 0.72
CA SER A 8 14.92 -0.35 0.72
C SER A 8 14.33 -0.42 -0.69
N PRO A 9 13.47 -1.41 -1.00
CA PRO A 9 12.75 -1.47 -2.28
C PRO A 9 11.97 -0.20 -2.59
N ASP A 10 11.39 0.46 -1.59
CA ASP A 10 10.66 1.72 -1.74
C ASP A 10 11.58 2.86 -2.19
N ALA A 11 12.81 2.92 -1.67
CA ALA A 11 13.80 3.90 -2.13
C ALA A 11 14.20 3.64 -3.58
N ILE A 12 14.32 2.38 -4.00
CA ILE A 12 14.58 2.02 -5.39
C ILE A 12 13.39 2.41 -6.27
N ARG A 13 12.15 2.14 -5.83
CA ARG A 13 10.90 2.49 -6.55
C ARG A 13 10.76 4.00 -6.75
N SER A 14 10.96 4.78 -5.68
CA SER A 14 10.93 6.25 -5.73
C SER A 14 11.99 6.78 -6.70
N ALA A 15 13.24 6.31 -6.58
CA ALA A 15 14.32 6.72 -7.49
C ALA A 15 14.05 6.34 -8.95
N PHE A 16 13.50 5.15 -9.19
CA PHE A 16 13.13 4.68 -10.53
C PHE A 16 12.00 5.53 -11.12
N SER A 17 10.94 5.82 -10.35
CA SER A 17 9.84 6.69 -10.78
C SER A 17 10.33 8.09 -11.15
N ALA A 18 11.19 8.69 -10.30
CA ALA A 18 11.79 10.00 -10.55
C ALA A 18 12.66 9.99 -11.83
N ALA A 19 13.48 8.97 -12.02
CA ALA A 19 14.33 8.83 -13.21
C ALA A 19 13.49 8.67 -14.50
N MET A 20 12.43 7.84 -14.46
CA MET A 20 11.50 7.67 -15.57
C MET A 20 10.75 8.96 -15.90
N SER A 21 10.32 9.71 -14.89
CA SER A 21 9.66 11.00 -15.06
C SER A 21 10.59 12.04 -15.70
N ALA A 22 11.84 12.12 -15.24
CA ALA A 22 12.83 13.02 -15.81
C ALA A 22 13.14 12.69 -17.28
N MET A 23 13.36 11.40 -17.57
CA MET A 23 13.57 10.92 -18.94
C MET A 23 12.36 11.23 -19.82
N TYR A 24 11.14 10.93 -19.37
CA TYR A 24 9.92 11.15 -20.16
C TYR A 24 9.61 12.63 -20.37
N ARG A 25 9.94 13.49 -19.41
CA ARG A 25 9.86 14.95 -19.56
C ARG A 25 10.79 15.47 -20.67
N GLU A 26 11.99 14.90 -20.78
CA GLU A 26 12.93 15.25 -21.85
C GLU A 26 12.45 14.75 -23.22
N GLU A 27 11.96 13.52 -23.29
CA GLU A 27 11.47 12.91 -24.54
C GLU A 27 10.15 13.53 -25.03
N VAL A 28 9.28 13.93 -24.10
CA VAL A 28 7.94 14.45 -24.39
C VAL A 28 7.73 15.78 -23.64
N PRO A 29 8.14 16.93 -24.22
CA PRO A 29 8.05 18.23 -23.52
C PRO A 29 6.65 18.61 -23.03
N ALA A 30 5.60 18.14 -23.71
CA ALA A 30 4.21 18.35 -23.29
C ALA A 30 3.89 17.69 -21.93
N TYR A 31 4.56 16.59 -21.58
CA TYR A 31 4.48 16.01 -20.24
C TYR A 31 5.00 17.00 -19.20
N GLY A 32 6.12 17.68 -19.48
CA GLY A 32 6.66 18.72 -18.60
C GLY A 32 5.65 19.84 -18.32
N THR A 33 5.04 20.39 -19.37
CA THR A 33 3.99 21.41 -19.24
C THR A 33 2.80 20.91 -18.42
N LEU A 34 2.38 19.66 -18.63
CA LEU A 34 1.31 19.05 -17.85
C LEU A 34 1.67 18.97 -16.36
N MET A 35 2.90 18.55 -16.03
CA MET A 35 3.36 18.45 -14.64
C MET A 35 3.39 19.80 -13.95
N ASP A 36 3.82 20.86 -14.65
CA ASP A 36 3.86 22.20 -14.10
C ASP A 36 2.42 22.71 -13.83
N LEU A 37 1.48 22.45 -14.75
CA LEU A 37 0.06 22.76 -14.56
C LEU A 37 -0.55 22.00 -13.36
N VAL A 38 -0.23 20.72 -13.20
CA VAL A 38 -0.72 19.91 -12.07
C VAL A 38 -0.20 20.49 -10.75
N ALA A 39 1.06 20.91 -10.69
CA ALA A 39 1.63 21.54 -9.50
C ALA A 39 0.89 22.84 -9.13
N ASP A 40 0.61 23.70 -10.12
CA ASP A 40 -0.13 24.95 -9.91
C ASP A 40 -1.56 24.69 -9.40
N VAL A 41 -2.25 23.70 -9.99
CA VAL A 41 -3.61 23.31 -9.57
C VAL A 41 -3.60 22.76 -8.15
N ASN A 42 -2.67 21.85 -7.82
CA ASN A 42 -2.56 21.28 -6.48
C ASN A 42 -2.29 22.37 -5.44
N ALA A 43 -1.35 23.28 -5.69
CA ALA A 43 -1.04 24.39 -4.80
C ALA A 43 -2.27 25.29 -4.57
N LYS A 44 -3.03 25.58 -5.64
CA LYS A 44 -4.25 26.36 -5.54
C LYS A 44 -5.33 25.67 -4.70
N VAL A 45 -5.57 24.38 -4.93
CA VAL A 45 -6.58 23.61 -4.18
C VAL A 45 -6.21 23.53 -2.71
N LEU A 46 -4.94 23.27 -2.38
CA LEU A 46 -4.48 23.20 -0.99
C LEU A 46 -4.54 24.56 -0.27
N ALA A 47 -4.34 25.67 -1.00
CA ALA A 47 -4.52 27.01 -0.45
C ALA A 47 -5.99 27.37 -0.21
N ASP A 48 -6.89 26.89 -1.07
CA ASP A 48 -8.33 27.16 -0.99
C ASP A 48 -9.05 26.24 0.03
N ASP A 49 -8.49 25.06 0.37
CA ASP A 49 -9.07 24.08 1.31
C ASP A 49 -8.07 23.69 2.44
N SER A 50 -8.14 24.42 3.54
CA SER A 50 -7.26 24.21 4.70
C SER A 50 -7.46 22.87 5.40
N HIS A 51 -8.67 22.31 5.36
CA HIS A 51 -8.96 21.02 5.98
C HIS A 51 -8.37 19.86 5.16
N LEU A 52 -8.41 19.96 3.82
CA LEU A 52 -7.69 19.03 2.95
C LEU A 52 -6.18 19.10 3.17
N HIS A 53 -5.63 20.30 3.32
CA HIS A 53 -4.21 20.50 3.58
C HIS A 53 -3.75 19.85 4.90
N GLU A 54 -4.48 20.08 6.00
CA GLU A 54 -4.19 19.47 7.30
C GLU A 54 -4.23 17.94 7.23
N ARG A 55 -5.24 17.36 6.57
CA ARG A 55 -5.37 15.90 6.40
C ARG A 55 -4.22 15.28 5.61
N LEU A 56 -3.73 15.95 4.57
CA LEU A 56 -2.61 15.46 3.77
C LEU A 56 -1.26 15.66 4.49
N ALA A 57 -1.17 16.63 5.40
CA ALA A 57 0.00 16.84 6.26
C ALA A 57 0.11 15.78 7.36
N GLU A 58 -1.01 15.29 7.89
CA GLU A 58 -1.05 14.24 8.92
C GLU A 58 -0.62 12.86 8.39
N THR A 59 -0.63 12.65 7.07
CA THR A 59 -0.48 11.33 6.43
C THR A 59 0.76 11.19 5.54
N ASP A 60 1.72 12.13 5.62
CA ASP A 60 2.87 12.25 4.68
C ASP A 60 2.45 12.28 3.18
N ALA A 61 1.16 12.51 2.90
CA ALA A 61 0.59 12.46 1.56
C ALA A 61 0.83 13.75 0.76
N LEU A 62 1.19 14.84 1.43
CA LEU A 62 1.54 16.12 0.79
C LEU A 62 2.77 16.01 -0.11
N ASP A 63 3.81 15.34 0.35
CA ASP A 63 5.03 15.15 -0.44
C ASP A 63 4.78 14.13 -1.56
N ARG A 64 3.94 13.12 -1.30
CA ARG A 64 3.63 12.06 -2.24
C ARG A 64 2.75 12.47 -3.40
N ILE A 65 1.71 13.29 -3.19
CA ILE A 65 0.74 13.63 -4.25
C ILE A 65 1.41 14.34 -5.45
N SER A 66 2.51 15.05 -5.18
CA SER A 66 3.32 15.69 -6.20
C SER A 66 4.14 14.68 -7.02
N GLU A 67 4.52 13.55 -6.43
CA GLU A 67 5.39 12.50 -7.00
C GLU A 67 4.62 11.29 -7.55
N GLU A 68 3.36 11.08 -7.17
CA GLU A 68 2.56 9.92 -7.57
C GLU A 68 2.38 9.83 -9.09
N ARG A 69 2.81 8.71 -9.69
CA ARG A 69 2.74 8.45 -11.14
C ARG A 69 2.44 6.99 -11.39
N HIS A 70 1.81 6.69 -12.54
CA HIS A 70 1.75 5.33 -13.08
C HIS A 70 2.30 5.31 -14.50
N GLY A 71 3.05 4.25 -14.83
CA GLY A 71 3.57 4.00 -16.17
C GLY A 71 2.78 2.90 -16.88
N ALA A 72 2.77 2.92 -18.21
CA ALA A 72 2.19 1.84 -19.03
C ALA A 72 3.22 1.39 -20.07
N ILE A 73 3.51 0.10 -20.10
CA ILE A 73 4.43 -0.53 -21.05
C ILE A 73 3.75 -1.71 -21.74
N ARG A 74 4.22 -2.07 -22.93
CA ARG A 74 3.77 -3.26 -23.67
C ARG A 74 4.94 -4.18 -23.90
N LEU A 75 4.71 -5.48 -23.76
CA LEU A 75 5.69 -6.54 -23.94
C LEU A 75 5.20 -7.46 -25.05
N GLY A 76 6.13 -8.03 -25.82
CA GLY A 76 5.82 -8.86 -26.99
C GLY A 76 5.79 -10.36 -26.70
N THR A 77 6.40 -10.79 -25.58
CA THR A 77 6.56 -12.22 -25.27
C THR A 77 6.32 -12.54 -23.78
N ALA A 78 5.98 -13.80 -23.49
CA ALA A 78 5.84 -14.29 -22.11
C ALA A 78 7.15 -14.23 -21.31
N ALA A 79 8.30 -14.40 -21.98
CA ALA A 79 9.61 -14.31 -21.35
C ALA A 79 9.91 -12.88 -20.88
N GLU A 80 9.57 -11.86 -21.68
CA GLU A 80 9.68 -10.46 -21.30
C GLU A 80 8.79 -10.13 -20.11
N LEU A 81 7.55 -10.64 -20.09
CA LEU A 81 6.64 -10.46 -18.94
C LEU A 81 7.20 -11.06 -17.65
N SER A 82 7.70 -12.30 -17.71
CA SER A 82 8.32 -12.97 -16.57
C SER A 82 9.58 -12.23 -16.08
N MET A 83 10.37 -11.68 -17.01
CA MET A 83 11.54 -10.86 -16.69
C MET A 83 11.12 -9.56 -16.01
N MET A 84 10.14 -8.84 -16.57
CA MET A 84 9.65 -7.59 -15.99
C MET A 84 9.05 -7.78 -14.60
N ARG A 85 8.35 -8.89 -14.33
CA ARG A 85 7.91 -9.26 -12.97
C ARG A 85 9.08 -9.27 -11.99
N ARG A 86 10.22 -9.87 -12.38
CA ARG A 86 11.42 -9.94 -11.53
C ARG A 86 12.07 -8.56 -11.34
N VAL A 87 12.08 -7.72 -12.37
CA VAL A 87 12.57 -6.34 -12.28
C VAL A 87 11.71 -5.53 -11.30
N PHE A 88 10.39 -5.59 -11.45
CA PHE A 88 9.45 -4.90 -10.57
C PHE A 88 9.51 -5.40 -9.11
N ALA A 89 9.76 -6.68 -8.89
CA ALA A 89 9.94 -7.24 -7.55
C ALA A 89 11.13 -6.62 -6.77
N VAL A 90 12.21 -6.21 -7.45
CA VAL A 90 13.34 -5.49 -6.81
C VAL A 90 12.89 -4.16 -6.20
N MET A 91 11.85 -3.55 -6.77
CA MET A 91 11.23 -2.30 -6.34
C MET A 91 10.03 -2.52 -5.41
N GLY A 92 9.80 -3.75 -4.93
CA GLY A 92 8.64 -4.08 -4.10
C GLY A 92 7.30 -3.99 -4.83
N MET A 93 7.30 -4.09 -6.17
CA MET A 93 6.10 -4.04 -6.99
C MET A 93 5.71 -5.46 -7.42
N PHE A 94 4.46 -5.85 -7.16
CA PHE A 94 3.93 -7.19 -7.46
C PHE A 94 2.77 -7.15 -8.48
N PRO A 95 2.63 -8.19 -9.32
CA PRO A 95 1.55 -8.24 -10.31
C PRO A 95 0.22 -8.48 -9.60
N VAL A 96 -0.77 -7.66 -9.93
CA VAL A 96 -2.06 -7.63 -9.27
C VAL A 96 -3.16 -7.30 -10.27
N GLY A 97 -4.28 -8.00 -10.13
CA GLY A 97 -5.36 -7.95 -11.11
C GLY A 97 -4.99 -8.52 -12.48
N TYR A 98 -6.02 -8.74 -13.30
CA TYR A 98 -5.91 -9.22 -14.67
C TYR A 98 -6.98 -8.55 -15.52
N TYR A 99 -6.55 -8.00 -16.65
CA TYR A 99 -7.39 -7.23 -17.57
C TYR A 99 -7.29 -7.82 -18.98
N ASP A 100 -8.41 -8.22 -19.55
CA ASP A 100 -8.51 -8.67 -20.94
C ASP A 100 -9.09 -7.55 -21.80
N LEU A 101 -8.24 -6.89 -22.59
CA LEU A 101 -8.66 -5.79 -23.47
C LEU A 101 -9.09 -6.30 -24.86
N SER A 102 -9.04 -7.61 -25.12
CA SER A 102 -9.48 -8.19 -26.39
C SER A 102 -10.98 -7.96 -26.61
N ALA A 103 -11.76 -7.88 -25.53
CA ALA A 103 -13.17 -7.50 -25.56
C ALA A 103 -13.41 -6.09 -26.14
N ALA A 104 -12.43 -5.20 -26.04
CA ALA A 104 -12.46 -3.85 -26.61
C ALA A 104 -11.78 -3.77 -27.99
N GLY A 105 -11.46 -4.92 -28.62
CA GLY A 105 -10.79 -4.99 -29.92
C GLY A 105 -9.29 -4.72 -29.86
N VAL A 106 -8.69 -4.68 -28.67
CA VAL A 106 -7.24 -4.49 -28.48
C VAL A 106 -6.63 -5.83 -28.07
N PRO A 107 -5.74 -6.45 -28.88
CA PRO A 107 -5.25 -7.81 -28.63
C PRO A 107 -4.16 -7.84 -27.54
N VAL A 108 -4.51 -7.40 -26.33
CA VAL A 108 -3.59 -7.26 -25.18
C VAL A 108 -4.29 -7.74 -23.91
N HIS A 109 -3.52 -8.47 -23.09
CA HIS A 109 -3.88 -8.84 -21.73
C HIS A 109 -2.90 -8.12 -20.80
N SER A 110 -3.39 -7.59 -19.67
CA SER A 110 -2.59 -6.74 -18.78
C SER A 110 -2.73 -7.17 -17.33
N THR A 111 -1.75 -6.83 -16.50
CA THR A 111 -1.82 -6.88 -15.04
C THR A 111 -1.38 -5.51 -14.53
N ALA A 112 -1.97 -5.05 -13.43
CA ALA A 112 -1.57 -3.82 -12.77
C ALA A 112 -0.59 -4.15 -11.64
N PHE A 113 0.10 -3.14 -11.16
CA PHE A 113 0.89 -3.22 -9.93
C PHE A 113 0.27 -2.12 -9.06
N PRO A 114 -0.51 -2.41 -8.01
CA PRO A 114 -1.26 -1.41 -7.29
C PRO A 114 -0.25 -0.61 -6.50
N ASP A 115 -0.10 0.64 -6.88
CA ASP A 115 0.73 1.61 -6.15
C ASP A 115 -0.18 2.63 -5.45
N THR A 116 -1.42 2.23 -5.16
CA THR A 116 -2.38 3.03 -4.41
C THR A 116 -2.82 2.27 -3.18
N TRP A 117 -3.01 2.99 -2.07
CA TRP A 117 -3.47 2.40 -0.83
C TRP A 117 -4.85 1.77 -0.95
N ALA A 118 -5.74 2.37 -1.75
CA ALA A 118 -7.06 1.80 -2.04
C ALA A 118 -6.96 0.42 -2.70
N GLY A 119 -6.14 0.28 -3.75
CA GLY A 119 -5.95 -1.01 -4.43
C GLY A 119 -5.29 -2.07 -3.54
N ILE A 120 -4.29 -1.69 -2.74
CA ILE A 120 -3.66 -2.61 -1.78
C ILE A 120 -4.67 -3.11 -0.73
N ARG A 121 -5.54 -2.21 -0.25
CA ARG A 121 -6.58 -2.51 0.75
C ARG A 121 -7.69 -3.40 0.19
N GLU A 122 -8.27 -3.02 -0.95
CA GLU A 122 -9.38 -3.75 -1.58
C GLU A 122 -9.00 -5.20 -1.92
N GLU A 123 -7.73 -5.44 -2.22
CA GLU A 123 -7.22 -6.76 -2.57
C GLU A 123 -6.63 -7.53 -1.36
N GLY A 124 -6.72 -6.97 -0.14
CA GLY A 124 -6.25 -7.61 1.08
C GLY A 124 -4.73 -7.83 1.13
N LEU A 125 -3.96 -6.96 0.46
CA LEU A 125 -2.51 -7.07 0.32
C LEU A 125 -1.73 -6.36 1.44
N GLY A 126 -2.43 -5.72 2.37
CA GLY A 126 -1.86 -5.06 3.54
C GLY A 126 -2.92 -4.81 4.62
N TYR A 127 -2.48 -4.39 5.80
CA TYR A 127 -3.37 -4.06 6.92
C TYR A 127 -3.57 -2.55 7.03
N PHE A 128 -4.79 -2.12 7.37
CA PHE A 128 -5.16 -0.72 7.42
C PHE A 128 -5.86 -0.36 8.74
N ALA A 129 -5.62 0.87 9.22
CA ALA A 129 -6.35 1.46 10.33
C ALA A 129 -7.45 2.38 9.79
N TYR A 130 -8.64 2.29 10.36
CA TYR A 130 -9.81 3.05 9.92
C TYR A 130 -10.18 4.12 10.96
N SER A 131 -10.47 5.34 10.50
CA SER A 131 -10.76 6.48 11.37
C SER A 131 -11.93 7.33 10.86
N VAL A 132 -12.60 8.06 11.77
CA VAL A 132 -13.72 8.95 11.40
C VAL A 132 -13.16 10.14 10.65
N LYS A 133 -13.64 10.34 9.42
CA LYS A 133 -13.31 11.51 8.61
C LYS A 133 -14.32 12.64 8.79
N ASP A 134 -15.60 12.29 8.88
CA ASP A 134 -16.69 13.24 9.05
C ASP A 134 -17.75 12.64 9.98
N ALA A 135 -17.77 13.11 11.23
CA ALA A 135 -18.67 12.61 12.26
C ALA A 135 -20.16 12.91 11.96
N ALA A 136 -20.45 14.03 11.30
CA ALA A 136 -21.83 14.40 10.96
C ALA A 136 -22.38 13.50 9.85
N LYS A 137 -21.56 13.20 8.84
CA LYS A 137 -21.90 12.18 7.83
C LYS A 137 -22.01 10.81 8.45
N LEU A 138 -21.06 10.42 9.31
CA LEU A 138 -21.08 9.11 9.96
C LEU A 138 -22.38 8.90 10.75
N ALA A 139 -22.86 9.93 11.46
CA ALA A 139 -24.11 9.87 12.22
C ALA A 139 -25.37 9.62 11.36
N SER A 140 -25.32 9.83 10.04
CA SER A 140 -26.43 9.53 9.14
C SER A 140 -26.54 8.05 8.75
N PHE A 141 -25.53 7.24 9.10
CA PHE A 141 -25.48 5.81 8.82
C PHE A 141 -25.84 4.99 10.07
N ARG A 142 -26.37 3.78 9.85
CA ARG A 142 -26.72 2.86 10.94
C ARG A 142 -25.48 2.08 11.41
N PRO A 143 -25.43 1.68 12.68
CA PRO A 143 -24.45 0.71 13.14
C PRO A 143 -24.49 -0.57 12.30
N GLY A 144 -23.31 -1.10 11.96
CA GLY A 144 -23.18 -2.28 11.09
C GLY A 144 -23.29 -1.98 9.58
N THR A 145 -23.35 -0.71 9.18
CA THR A 145 -23.12 -0.31 7.78
C THR A 145 -21.73 -0.78 7.35
N ASP A 146 -21.64 -1.29 6.13
CA ASP A 146 -20.38 -1.74 5.52
C ASP A 146 -19.35 -0.60 5.50
N ILE A 147 -18.10 -0.92 5.85
CA ILE A 147 -17.00 0.04 5.91
C ILE A 147 -16.74 0.66 4.53
N GLU A 148 -16.93 -0.09 3.45
CA GLU A 148 -16.76 0.42 2.07
C GLU A 148 -17.74 1.54 1.76
N VAL A 149 -18.99 1.38 2.18
CA VAL A 149 -20.04 2.40 1.98
C VAL A 149 -19.71 3.66 2.78
N LEU A 150 -19.16 3.50 3.98
CA LEU A 150 -18.75 4.63 4.82
C LEU A 150 -17.54 5.37 4.24
N ILE A 151 -16.61 4.66 3.61
CA ILE A 151 -15.45 5.24 2.90
C ILE A 151 -15.91 5.97 1.64
N GLU A 152 -16.76 5.35 0.82
CA GLU A 152 -17.30 5.95 -0.41
C GLU A 152 -18.11 7.23 -0.11
N ALA A 153 -18.88 7.24 0.98
CA ALA A 153 -19.59 8.42 1.46
C ALA A 153 -18.67 9.51 2.05
N GLY A 154 -17.40 9.17 2.31
CA GLY A 154 -16.40 10.03 2.94
C GLY A 154 -16.65 10.26 4.43
N ALA A 155 -17.43 9.39 5.09
CA ALA A 155 -17.65 9.41 6.54
C ALA A 155 -16.46 8.79 7.29
N VAL A 156 -15.80 7.81 6.68
CA VAL A 156 -14.63 7.10 7.20
C VAL A 156 -13.45 7.27 6.23
N GLN A 157 -12.24 7.26 6.77
CA GLN A 157 -10.99 7.15 6.00
C GLN A 157 -10.16 5.97 6.50
N PHE A 158 -9.12 5.62 5.76
CA PHE A 158 -8.21 4.52 6.07
C PHE A 158 -6.75 4.93 5.84
N ASP A 159 -5.86 4.36 6.64
CA ASP A 159 -4.41 4.61 6.62
C ASP A 159 -3.66 3.28 6.71
N PRO A 160 -2.58 3.05 5.95
CA PRO A 160 -1.81 1.80 6.02
C PRO A 160 -1.13 1.66 7.38
N ILE A 161 -1.14 0.44 7.93
CA ILE A 161 -0.40 0.14 9.17
C ILE A 161 1.07 -0.08 8.83
N THR A 162 1.96 0.59 9.57
CA THR A 162 3.41 0.49 9.38
C THR A 162 3.92 -0.90 9.79
N TYR A 163 4.79 -1.47 8.97
CA TYR A 163 5.46 -2.75 9.25
C TYR A 163 6.63 -2.54 10.22
N GLU A 164 6.54 -3.14 11.40
CA GLU A 164 7.48 -2.98 12.53
C GLU A 164 8.36 -4.23 12.76
N ASP A 165 8.23 -5.26 11.91
CA ASP A 165 8.97 -6.51 12.04
C ASP A 165 10.17 -6.60 11.10
N PHE A 166 10.78 -7.79 11.04
CA PHE A 166 11.91 -8.10 10.19
C PHE A 166 11.49 -9.07 9.09
N LEU A 167 12.05 -8.89 7.89
CA LEU A 167 11.86 -9.84 6.81
C LEU A 167 12.22 -11.27 7.26
N PRO A 168 11.40 -12.29 6.94
CA PRO A 168 11.42 -13.60 7.60
C PRO A 168 12.72 -14.41 7.47
N VAL A 169 13.62 -14.07 6.54
CA VAL A 169 14.97 -14.65 6.43
C VAL A 169 15.90 -13.62 5.78
N SER A 170 17.03 -13.32 6.41
CA SER A 170 17.92 -12.26 5.93
C SER A 170 19.00 -12.78 4.96
N ALA A 171 19.33 -11.90 4.01
CA ALA A 171 20.44 -11.93 3.06
C ALA A 171 21.85 -11.91 3.71
N ALA A 172 21.99 -12.27 4.99
CA ALA A 172 23.27 -12.34 5.70
C ALA A 172 24.11 -13.59 5.38
N GLY A 173 23.68 -14.43 4.42
CA GLY A 173 24.47 -15.56 3.93
C GLY A 173 24.62 -16.74 4.91
N ILE A 174 23.85 -16.75 6.01
CA ILE A 174 23.84 -17.85 7.00
C ILE A 174 22.60 -18.75 6.85
N PHE A 175 21.53 -18.28 6.22
CA PHE A 175 20.32 -19.05 5.89
C PHE A 175 19.93 -18.83 4.42
N GLN A 176 19.25 -19.81 3.81
CA GLN A 176 18.78 -19.71 2.42
C GLN A 176 17.85 -18.50 2.25
N SER A 177 18.10 -17.72 1.20
CA SER A 177 17.34 -16.53 0.83
C SER A 177 15.85 -16.84 0.61
N ASN A 178 14.97 -15.92 1.01
CA ASN A 178 13.53 -15.87 0.66
C ASN A 178 13.24 -15.73 -0.86
N LEU A 179 14.23 -15.97 -1.72
CA LEU A 179 14.16 -15.77 -3.18
C LEU A 179 14.36 -17.10 -3.94
N GLY A 180 14.19 -18.24 -3.26
CA GLY A 180 14.29 -19.58 -3.83
C GLY A 180 13.07 -20.43 -3.50
N ASP A 181 12.47 -20.96 -4.57
CA ASP A 181 11.31 -21.87 -4.70
C ASP A 181 9.96 -21.44 -4.09
N ASP A 182 8.93 -21.56 -4.94
CA ASP A 182 7.51 -21.21 -4.76
C ASP A 182 6.77 -22.10 -3.73
N GLU A 183 7.34 -22.31 -2.54
CA GLU A 183 6.61 -22.91 -1.43
C GLU A 183 6.29 -21.82 -0.40
N THR A 184 5.00 -21.50 -0.25
CA THR A 184 4.47 -20.86 0.95
C THR A 184 4.89 -21.68 2.16
N GLN A 185 5.97 -21.29 2.82
CA GLN A 185 6.35 -21.90 4.10
C GLN A 185 5.32 -21.46 5.14
N GLU A 186 4.39 -22.35 5.47
CA GLU A 186 3.64 -22.21 6.71
C GLU A 186 4.66 -22.21 7.87
N PHE A 187 4.70 -21.11 8.62
CA PHE A 187 5.48 -21.03 9.84
C PHE A 187 4.85 -21.93 10.90
N VAL A 188 5.21 -23.21 10.87
CA VAL A 188 4.84 -24.18 11.90
C VAL A 188 5.71 -23.93 13.12
N GLU A 189 5.09 -23.81 14.31
CA GLU A 189 5.79 -23.69 15.58
C GLU A 189 6.91 -24.74 15.69
N SER A 190 8.16 -24.30 15.65
CA SER A 190 9.29 -25.22 15.76
C SER A 190 9.53 -25.57 17.23
N PRO A 191 10.13 -26.75 17.52
CA PRO A 191 10.60 -27.07 18.86
C PRO A 191 11.56 -26.03 19.46
N ASN A 192 12.20 -25.20 18.61
CA ASN A 192 13.09 -24.12 19.04
C ASN A 192 12.31 -22.87 19.49
N GLN A 193 11.16 -22.57 18.87
CA GLN A 193 10.30 -21.46 19.29
C GLN A 193 9.76 -21.71 20.70
N LYS A 194 9.30 -22.93 20.98
CA LYS A 194 8.84 -23.29 22.33
C LYS A 194 9.92 -23.09 23.39
N ARG A 195 11.16 -23.49 23.11
CA ARG A 195 12.29 -23.28 24.04
C ARG A 195 12.62 -21.80 24.20
N PHE A 196 12.57 -21.03 23.12
CA PHE A 196 12.76 -19.58 23.17
C PHE A 196 11.69 -18.89 24.02
N GLU A 197 10.42 -19.29 23.89
CA GLU A 197 9.31 -18.75 24.69
C GLU A 197 9.37 -19.17 26.16
N ASP A 198 9.78 -20.42 26.43
CA ASP A 198 10.02 -20.91 27.79
C ASP A 198 11.14 -20.09 28.47
N ASP A 199 12.23 -19.78 27.75
CA ASP A 199 13.33 -18.93 28.22
C ASP A 199 12.92 -17.44 28.34
N LEU A 200 12.08 -16.95 27.43
CA LEU A 200 11.53 -15.59 27.42
C LEU A 200 10.49 -15.39 28.55
N GLY A 201 9.85 -16.47 29.01
CA GLY A 201 8.78 -16.46 30.00
C GLY A 201 7.42 -16.02 29.46
N ALA A 202 7.28 -15.90 28.14
CA ALA A 202 6.04 -15.50 27.45
C ALA A 202 6.03 -16.01 26.01
N LYS A 203 4.82 -16.16 25.46
CA LYS A 203 4.62 -16.47 24.05
C LYS A 203 5.01 -15.27 23.17
N VAL A 204 5.63 -15.53 22.03
CA VAL A 204 5.81 -14.48 21.01
C VAL A 204 4.47 -14.24 20.33
N LEU A 205 4.21 -12.98 19.96
CA LEU A 205 3.03 -12.64 19.19
C LEU A 205 3.21 -13.13 17.76
N ASN A 206 2.13 -13.62 17.15
CA ASN A 206 2.07 -13.76 15.71
C ASN A 206 1.84 -12.38 15.10
N GLU A 207 2.74 -11.96 14.22
CA GLU A 207 2.76 -10.65 13.59
C GLU A 207 1.50 -10.40 12.73
N PHE A 208 1.05 -11.40 11.97
CA PHE A 208 -0.15 -11.30 11.14
C PHE A 208 -1.41 -11.15 12.00
N GLU A 209 -1.53 -11.93 13.08
CA GLU A 209 -2.63 -11.78 14.04
C GLU A 209 -2.57 -10.43 14.75
N HIS A 210 -1.37 -9.93 15.04
CA HIS A 210 -1.17 -8.63 15.67
C HIS A 210 -1.66 -7.49 14.78
N TYR A 211 -1.26 -7.44 13.51
CA TYR A 211 -1.72 -6.42 12.57
C TYR A 211 -3.20 -6.55 12.23
N ALA A 212 -3.70 -7.78 12.03
CA ALA A 212 -5.12 -8.04 11.82
C ALA A 212 -5.98 -7.60 13.02
N ARG A 213 -5.43 -7.69 14.24
CA ARG A 213 -6.09 -7.19 15.45
C ARG A 213 -6.15 -5.67 15.45
N ILE A 214 -5.07 -4.96 15.11
CA ILE A 214 -5.06 -3.49 15.05
C ILE A 214 -6.11 -2.99 14.03
N GLU A 215 -6.14 -3.59 12.85
CA GLU A 215 -7.14 -3.31 11.83
C GLU A 215 -8.57 -3.50 12.36
N ARG A 216 -8.85 -4.68 12.93
CA ARG A 216 -10.17 -5.00 13.50
C ARG A 216 -10.57 -4.04 14.62
N GLU A 217 -9.66 -3.74 15.56
CA GLU A 217 -9.91 -2.83 16.68
C GLU A 217 -10.28 -1.42 16.18
N SER A 218 -9.64 -0.96 15.10
CA SER A 218 -9.97 0.33 14.50
C SER A 218 -11.40 0.36 13.91
N ILE A 219 -11.83 -0.73 13.26
CA ILE A 219 -13.19 -0.87 12.72
C ILE A 219 -14.21 -0.95 13.86
N GLU A 220 -13.92 -1.72 14.91
CA GLU A 220 -14.78 -1.86 16.08
C GLU A 220 -14.96 -0.52 16.81
N ALA A 221 -13.91 0.30 16.90
CA ALA A 221 -13.98 1.64 17.48
C ALA A 221 -14.95 2.55 16.70
N LEU A 222 -14.94 2.48 15.36
CA LEU A 222 -15.89 3.22 14.52
C LEU A 222 -17.34 2.78 14.75
N GLN A 223 -17.56 1.47 14.82
CA GLN A 223 -18.89 0.91 15.05
C GLN A 223 -19.42 1.23 16.45
N ALA A 224 -18.55 1.26 17.47
CA ALA A 224 -18.92 1.68 18.81
C ALA A 224 -19.31 3.17 18.85
N GLY A 225 -18.61 4.04 18.11
CA GLY A 225 -18.96 5.45 17.94
C GLY A 225 -20.37 5.64 17.35
N LEU A 226 -20.73 4.86 16.33
CA LEU A 226 -22.07 4.84 15.72
C LEU A 226 -23.16 4.41 16.72
N LYS A 227 -22.91 3.38 17.54
CA LYS A 227 -23.88 2.92 18.56
C LYS A 227 -24.07 3.93 19.70
N GLY A 228 -23.02 4.65 20.08
CA GLY A 228 -23.08 5.71 21.08
C GLY A 228 -23.92 6.92 20.64
N LEU A 229 -23.96 7.18 19.32
CA LEU A 229 -24.79 8.24 18.72
C LEU A 229 -26.28 7.86 18.68
N GLU A 230 -26.63 6.61 18.32
CA GLU A 230 -28.03 6.13 18.36
C GLU A 230 -28.63 6.10 19.78
N ALA A 231 -27.82 5.91 20.83
CA ALA A 231 -28.29 5.88 22.21
C ALA A 231 -28.47 7.28 22.83
N ALA A 232 -28.03 8.34 22.13
CA ALA A 232 -28.06 9.73 22.58
C ALA A 232 -29.16 10.58 21.92
N GLU A 233 -29.91 10.02 20.95
CA GLU A 233 -31.18 10.55 20.42
C GLU A 233 -32.40 9.96 21.15
#